data_AF-A0A6J6UK08-F1
#
_entry.id   AF-A0A6J6UK08-F1
#
_cell.length_a   1.000
_cell.length_b   1.000
_cell.length_c   1.000
_cell.angle_alpha   90.00
_cell.angle_beta   90.00
_cell.angle_gamma   90.00
#
_symmetry.space_group_name_H-M   'P 1'
#
loop_
_entity.id
_entity.type
_entity.pdbx_description
1 polymer ?
#
loop_
_entity_poly.entity_id
_entity_poly.type
_entity_poly.pdbx_seq_one_letter_code
_entity_poly.pdbx_strand_id
1 'polypeptide(L)'
;MARSTSAKKIAQLAQKGKGKKVRFQGGSLFPTVILAVVILGTILIAYARQSGQPVDASVTANQTYATSFGIYKCDAWVEGMPSGPEDIAAVNPEDPASIVADGVVTWKPQVLAGERKAVLGTILDLYGIAVTDDEITFPPTINGGEKISEADTKCGDKDASLSVVVWDTADAAQKLSIASFDGVRLTGDGMVIVLAFTAEGTEIPQPASAATLGTYQQQG
;
A
#
# COMPACT_ATOMS: atom_id res chain seq x y z
N MET A 1 -38.06 -43.55 66.88
CA MET A 1 -36.98 -42.60 66.50
C MET A 1 -36.18 -43.27 65.38
N ALA A 2 -36.48 -43.10 64.08
CA ALA A 2 -36.39 -41.94 63.19
C ALA A 2 -34.95 -41.41 62.93
N ARG A 3 -34.56 -41.50 61.63
CA ARG A 3 -33.39 -40.93 60.91
C ARG A 3 -32.01 -41.59 61.18
N SER A 4 -31.15 -41.86 60.20
CA SER A 4 -31.08 -41.37 58.81
C SER A 4 -30.60 -42.45 57.82
N THR A 5 -31.36 -42.56 56.74
CA THR A 5 -31.07 -43.29 55.49
C THR A 5 -30.15 -42.47 54.55
N SER A 6 -29.46 -41.47 55.10
CA SER A 6 -28.72 -40.48 54.31
C SER A 6 -27.23 -40.82 54.17
N ALA A 7 -26.59 -41.40 55.19
CA ALA A 7 -25.15 -41.64 55.16
C ALA A 7 -24.72 -42.71 54.14
N LYS A 8 -25.52 -43.77 53.93
CA LYS A 8 -25.20 -44.82 52.96
C LYS A 8 -25.38 -44.38 51.50
N LYS A 9 -26.33 -43.48 51.20
CA LYS A 9 -26.50 -42.92 49.84
C LYS A 9 -25.40 -41.92 49.48
N ILE A 10 -24.89 -41.15 50.45
CA ILE A 10 -23.78 -40.20 50.23
C ILE A 10 -22.45 -40.94 50.06
N ALA A 11 -22.23 -42.05 50.80
CA ALA A 11 -21.06 -42.90 50.61
C ALA A 11 -21.01 -43.55 49.21
N GLN A 12 -22.16 -43.95 48.65
CA GLN A 12 -22.24 -44.57 47.33
C GLN A 12 -22.06 -43.57 46.18
N LEU A 13 -22.36 -42.28 46.39
CA LEU A 13 -22.06 -41.20 45.45
C LEU A 13 -20.58 -40.81 45.47
N ALA A 14 -19.93 -40.82 46.65
CA ALA A 14 -18.48 -40.58 46.77
C ALA A 14 -17.64 -41.72 46.16
N GLN A 15 -18.15 -42.95 46.18
CA GLN A 15 -17.48 -44.11 45.57
C GLN A 15 -17.60 -44.11 44.04
N LYS A 16 -18.64 -43.49 43.47
CA LYS A 16 -18.84 -43.36 42.01
C LYS A 16 -18.02 -42.24 41.35
N GLY A 17 -17.49 -41.30 42.13
CA GLY A 17 -16.56 -40.26 41.65
C GLY A 17 -15.08 -40.66 41.71
N LYS A 18 -14.77 -41.81 42.31
CA LYS A 18 -13.39 -42.25 42.55
C LYS A 18 -12.93 -43.17 41.42
N GLY A 19 -12.45 -42.57 40.34
CA GLY A 19 -11.63 -43.30 39.38
C GLY A 19 -12.09 -43.22 37.93
N LYS A 20 -12.21 -42.02 37.38
CA LYS A 20 -11.65 -41.80 36.06
C LYS A 20 -10.97 -40.45 36.05
N LYS A 21 -9.74 -40.42 36.58
CA LYS A 21 -8.74 -39.57 35.94
C LYS A 21 -8.70 -40.09 34.51
N VAL A 22 -9.50 -39.49 33.63
CA VAL A 22 -9.12 -39.42 32.22
C VAL A 22 -7.78 -38.72 32.29
N ARG A 23 -6.71 -39.51 32.39
CA ARG A 23 -5.42 -39.09 31.87
C ARG A 23 -5.83 -38.64 30.48
N PHE A 24 -5.79 -37.35 30.23
CA PHE A 24 -5.69 -36.88 28.87
C PHE A 24 -4.40 -37.50 28.37
N GLN A 25 -4.51 -38.74 27.92
CA GLN A 25 -3.63 -39.37 26.96
C GLN A 25 -3.99 -38.76 25.60
N GLY A 26 -4.20 -37.44 25.56
CA GLY A 26 -3.99 -36.67 24.36
C GLY A 26 -2.48 -36.72 24.20
N GLY A 27 -2.03 -37.67 23.38
CA GLY A 27 -0.62 -37.85 23.09
C GLY A 27 -0.01 -36.50 22.76
N SER A 28 1.28 -36.36 23.07
CA SER A 28 2.06 -35.16 22.74
C SER A 28 1.91 -34.73 21.28
N LEU A 29 1.37 -35.58 20.40
CA LEU A 29 0.97 -35.27 19.04
C LEU A 29 0.35 -33.87 18.87
N PHE A 30 -0.66 -33.49 19.65
CA PHE A 30 -1.29 -32.16 19.50
C PHE A 30 -0.31 -31.00 19.79
N PRO A 31 0.37 -30.93 20.95
CA PRO A 31 1.36 -29.87 21.18
C PRO A 31 2.59 -29.97 20.26
N THR A 32 2.96 -31.17 19.78
CA THR A 32 4.11 -31.34 18.87
C THR A 32 3.80 -30.82 17.47
N VAL A 33 2.58 -31.06 16.97
CA VAL A 33 2.11 -30.50 15.69
C VAL A 33 2.02 -28.97 15.77
N ILE A 34 1.49 -28.43 16.86
CA ILE A 34 1.46 -26.96 17.07
C ILE A 34 2.89 -26.38 17.07
N LEU A 35 3.81 -27.01 17.78
CA LEU A 35 5.21 -26.56 17.83
C LEU A 35 5.88 -26.61 16.45
N ALA A 36 5.61 -27.65 15.67
CA ALA A 36 6.10 -27.75 14.29
C ALA A 36 5.56 -26.62 13.41
N VAL A 37 4.26 -26.30 13.50
CA VAL A 37 3.65 -25.19 12.73
C VAL A 37 4.22 -23.85 13.16
N VAL A 38 4.43 -23.63 14.47
CA VAL A 38 5.04 -22.38 14.97
C VAL A 38 6.47 -22.22 14.45
N ILE A 39 7.29 -23.27 14.50
CA ILE A 39 8.66 -23.24 13.96
C ILE A 39 8.65 -22.99 12.45
N LEU A 40 7.76 -23.66 11.71
CA LEU A 40 7.68 -23.50 10.27
C LEU A 40 7.19 -22.08 9.89
N GLY A 41 6.26 -21.53 10.67
CA GLY A 41 5.81 -20.15 10.54
C GLY A 41 6.91 -19.13 10.84
N THR A 42 7.70 -19.31 11.90
CA THR A 42 8.82 -18.41 12.20
C THR A 42 9.92 -18.50 11.15
N ILE A 43 10.19 -19.70 10.60
CA ILE A 43 11.11 -19.88 9.48
C ILE A 43 10.60 -19.15 8.24
N LEU A 44 9.30 -19.26 7.90
CA LEU A 44 8.70 -18.54 6.77
C LEU A 44 8.78 -17.02 6.95
N ILE A 45 8.50 -16.51 8.15
CA ILE A 45 8.61 -15.08 8.45
C ILE A 45 10.08 -14.62 8.36
N ALA A 46 11.02 -15.40 8.89
CA ALA A 46 12.45 -15.10 8.81
C ALA A 46 12.94 -15.12 7.36
N TYR A 47 12.53 -16.12 6.57
CA TYR A 47 12.82 -16.22 5.15
C TYR A 47 12.22 -15.03 4.39
N ALA A 48 10.95 -14.68 4.63
CA ALA A 48 10.31 -13.52 4.02
C ALA A 48 11.01 -12.19 4.36
N ARG A 49 11.56 -12.07 5.58
CA ARG A 49 12.38 -10.91 5.97
C ARG A 49 13.76 -10.90 5.31
N GLN A 50 14.36 -12.06 5.05
CA GLN A 50 15.67 -12.17 4.40
C GLN A 50 15.60 -12.15 2.87
N SER A 51 14.46 -12.53 2.28
CA SER A 51 14.24 -12.46 0.83
C SER A 51 14.05 -11.02 0.34
N GLY A 52 13.82 -10.07 1.24
CA GLY A 52 14.10 -8.67 0.95
C GLY A 52 15.61 -8.51 0.80
N GLN A 53 16.08 -8.27 -0.42
CA GLN A 53 17.50 -8.01 -0.70
C GLN A 53 18.03 -7.01 0.34
N PRO A 54 19.14 -7.29 1.05
CA PRO A 54 19.82 -6.29 1.87
C PRO A 54 20.41 -5.25 0.94
N VAL A 55 19.59 -4.29 0.55
CA VAL A 55 20.02 -3.09 -0.14
C VAL A 55 20.83 -2.28 0.86
N ASP A 56 22.09 -2.03 0.54
CA ASP A 56 22.97 -1.21 1.34
C ASP A 56 22.30 0.16 1.52
N ALA A 57 21.96 0.52 2.77
CA ALA A 57 21.17 1.70 3.06
C ALA A 57 21.88 2.99 2.62
N SER A 58 23.22 2.94 2.54
CA SER A 58 24.07 4.04 2.06
C SER A 58 24.00 4.22 0.54
N VAL A 59 23.95 3.13 -0.22
CA VAL A 59 23.79 3.15 -1.67
C VAL A 59 22.37 3.55 -2.03
N THR A 60 21.38 2.95 -1.38
CA THR A 60 19.94 3.20 -1.62
C THR A 60 19.53 4.63 -1.29
N ALA A 61 20.08 5.23 -0.22
CA ALA A 61 19.78 6.62 0.14
C ALA A 61 20.26 7.64 -0.90
N ASN A 62 21.22 7.27 -1.74
CA ASN A 62 21.76 8.14 -2.78
C ASN A 62 21.16 7.85 -4.18
N GLN A 63 20.41 6.76 -4.33
CA GLN A 63 19.73 6.42 -5.57
C GLN A 63 18.47 7.28 -5.72
N THR A 64 18.32 7.87 -6.90
CA THR A 64 17.13 8.65 -7.28
C THR A 64 16.26 7.77 -8.15
N TYR A 65 15.00 7.60 -7.76
CA TYR A 65 14.01 6.80 -8.44
C TYR A 65 13.11 7.73 -9.25
N ALA A 66 12.64 7.28 -10.41
CA ALA A 66 11.69 7.99 -11.23
C ALA A 66 10.32 7.30 -11.18
N THR A 67 9.25 8.08 -11.15
CA THR A 67 7.87 7.57 -11.17
C THR A 67 7.04 8.46 -12.08
N SER A 68 6.23 7.82 -12.93
CA SER A 68 5.28 8.52 -13.77
C SER A 68 4.00 8.70 -12.97
N PHE A 69 3.51 9.93 -12.94
CA PHE A 69 2.27 10.30 -12.28
C PHE A 69 1.34 10.99 -13.27
N GLY A 70 0.07 10.63 -13.25
CA GLY A 70 -0.95 11.29 -14.05
C GLY A 70 -2.31 11.24 -13.38
N ILE A 71 -3.19 12.15 -13.78
CA ILE A 71 -4.56 12.23 -13.27
C ILE A 71 -5.52 12.08 -14.43
N TYR A 72 -6.37 11.05 -14.34
CA TYR A 72 -7.31 10.67 -15.38
C TYR A 72 -8.72 10.96 -14.91
N LYS A 73 -9.39 11.93 -15.55
CA LYS A 73 -10.75 12.36 -15.22
C LYS A 73 -11.70 11.93 -16.34
N CYS A 74 -12.62 11.04 -16.00
CA CYS A 74 -13.65 10.45 -16.84
C CYS A 74 -13.11 9.67 -18.05
N ASP A 75 -12.64 10.38 -19.07
CA ASP A 75 -12.06 9.81 -20.30
C ASP A 75 -10.87 10.65 -20.83
N ALA A 76 -10.39 11.61 -20.02
CA ALA A 76 -9.35 12.56 -20.42
C ALA A 76 -8.28 12.74 -19.32
N TRP A 77 -7.07 13.10 -19.75
CA TRP A 77 -6.01 13.50 -18.83
C TRP A 77 -6.22 14.93 -18.36
N VAL A 78 -5.97 15.18 -17.08
CA VAL A 78 -5.98 16.54 -16.53
C VAL A 78 -4.80 17.34 -17.07
N GLU A 79 -5.09 18.53 -17.59
CA GLU A 79 -4.08 19.45 -18.11
C GLU A 79 -3.56 20.41 -17.04
N GLY A 80 -2.42 21.06 -17.33
CA GLY A 80 -1.82 22.08 -16.45
C GLY A 80 -0.93 21.52 -15.34
N MET A 81 -0.52 20.25 -15.44
CA MET A 81 0.50 19.71 -14.54
C MET A 81 1.81 20.49 -14.73
N PRO A 82 2.42 21.01 -13.66
CA PRO A 82 3.69 21.73 -13.75
C PRO A 82 4.81 20.78 -14.19
N SER A 83 5.72 21.28 -15.02
CA SER A 83 6.97 20.62 -15.38
C SER A 83 8.13 21.22 -14.60
N GLY A 84 9.09 20.39 -14.20
CA GLY A 84 10.32 20.84 -13.54
C GLY A 84 11.52 20.93 -14.49
N PRO A 85 12.75 21.04 -13.95
CA PRO A 85 13.95 20.97 -14.77
C PRO A 85 14.10 19.56 -15.35
N GLU A 86 14.13 19.46 -16.69
CA GLU A 86 14.30 18.19 -17.40
C GLU A 86 15.62 17.46 -17.04
N ASP A 87 16.61 18.22 -16.55
CA ASP A 87 17.87 17.69 -16.05
C ASP A 87 17.78 17.43 -14.53
N ILE A 88 17.84 16.15 -14.13
CA ILE A 88 17.82 15.74 -12.72
C ILE A 88 19.02 16.34 -11.96
N ALA A 89 20.14 16.59 -12.63
CA ALA A 89 21.30 17.20 -11.98
C ALA A 89 21.05 18.66 -11.54
N ALA A 90 20.03 19.32 -12.10
CA ALA A 90 19.61 20.66 -11.70
C ALA A 90 18.62 20.63 -10.52
N VAL A 91 18.11 19.46 -10.14
CA VAL A 91 17.28 19.28 -8.94
C VAL A 91 18.16 19.38 -7.70
N ASN A 92 17.68 20.06 -6.66
CA ASN A 92 18.41 20.14 -5.40
C ASN A 92 18.58 18.71 -4.82
N PRO A 93 19.82 18.22 -4.63
CA PRO A 93 20.04 16.87 -4.14
C PRO A 93 19.51 16.64 -2.71
N GLU A 94 19.22 17.69 -1.96
CA GLU A 94 18.61 17.62 -0.63
C GLU A 94 17.10 17.39 -0.66
N ASP A 95 16.44 17.63 -1.80
CA ASP A 95 15.00 17.47 -1.91
C ASP A 95 14.62 15.97 -1.95
N PRO A 96 13.67 15.52 -1.11
CA PRO A 96 13.29 14.11 -1.03
C PRO A 96 12.49 13.64 -2.24
N ALA A 97 11.82 14.57 -2.93
CA ALA A 97 11.10 14.33 -4.17
C ALA A 97 10.99 15.64 -4.97
N SER A 98 10.95 15.55 -6.29
CA SER A 98 10.88 16.71 -7.18
C SER A 98 10.25 16.35 -8.51
N ILE A 99 9.53 17.30 -9.10
CA ILE A 99 8.99 17.17 -10.45
C ILE A 99 10.14 17.49 -11.41
N VAL A 100 10.35 16.65 -12.43
CA VAL A 100 11.43 16.82 -13.43
C VAL A 100 10.88 17.00 -14.84
N ALA A 101 9.68 16.51 -15.10
CA ALA A 101 8.96 16.73 -16.34
C ALA A 101 7.45 16.65 -16.10
N ASP A 102 6.67 16.95 -17.13
CA ASP A 102 5.22 16.79 -17.09
C ASP A 102 4.86 15.33 -16.75
N GLY A 103 4.19 15.14 -15.61
CA GLY A 103 3.83 13.83 -15.09
C GLY A 103 5.02 12.91 -14.75
N VAL A 104 6.23 13.43 -14.51
CA VAL A 104 7.39 12.65 -14.02
C VAL A 104 7.93 13.27 -12.74
N VAL A 105 7.99 12.44 -11.70
CA VAL A 105 8.50 12.81 -10.38
C VAL A 105 9.67 11.91 -10.03
N THR A 106 10.76 12.52 -9.61
CA THR A 106 11.89 11.83 -9.00
C THR A 106 11.77 11.84 -7.49
N TRP A 107 12.18 10.76 -6.83
CA TRP A 107 12.13 10.65 -5.38
C TRP A 107 13.25 9.76 -4.86
N LYS A 108 13.63 9.97 -3.59
CA LYS A 108 14.65 9.17 -2.91
C LYS A 108 14.01 8.34 -1.79
N PRO A 109 14.39 7.08 -1.60
CA PRO A 109 13.97 6.28 -0.47
C PRO A 109 14.66 6.84 0.78
N GLN A 110 13.92 7.63 1.56
CA GLN A 110 14.41 8.25 2.79
C GLN A 110 14.57 7.17 3.88
N VAL A 111 15.68 6.43 3.87
CA VAL A 111 15.93 5.33 4.83
C VAL A 111 16.52 5.83 6.15
N LEU A 112 17.07 7.05 6.20
CA LEU A 112 17.94 7.49 7.31
C LEU A 112 17.28 8.39 8.37
N ALA A 113 16.08 8.92 8.14
CA ALA A 113 15.49 9.94 9.02
C ALA A 113 14.16 9.54 9.69
N GLY A 114 13.76 8.27 9.66
CA GLY A 114 12.48 7.83 10.25
C GLY A 114 11.21 8.41 9.59
N GLU A 115 11.36 9.27 8.58
CA GLU A 115 10.28 9.85 7.79
C GLU A 115 9.85 8.90 6.68
N ARG A 116 8.61 8.43 6.72
CA ARG A 116 8.02 7.55 5.69
C ARG A 116 7.52 8.38 4.50
N LYS A 117 8.42 9.05 3.78
CA LYS A 117 8.08 9.95 2.66
C LYS A 117 7.98 9.29 1.28
N ALA A 118 8.23 7.99 1.18
CA ALA A 118 8.03 7.20 -0.05
C ALA A 118 6.55 6.74 -0.18
N VAL A 119 5.63 7.70 -0.18
CA VAL A 119 4.19 7.46 -0.33
C VAL A 119 3.60 8.39 -1.38
N LEU A 120 2.50 7.99 -2.02
CA LEU A 120 1.78 8.79 -3.02
C LEU A 120 1.40 10.18 -2.49
N GLY A 121 1.08 10.31 -1.20
CA GLY A 121 0.81 11.60 -0.55
C GLY A 121 1.91 12.64 -0.81
N THR A 122 3.19 12.25 -0.79
CA THR A 122 4.31 13.17 -1.07
C THR A 122 4.27 13.71 -2.50
N ILE A 123 3.87 12.88 -3.47
CA ILE A 123 3.74 13.29 -4.87
C ILE A 123 2.55 14.26 -5.01
N LEU A 124 1.43 13.95 -4.36
CA LEU A 124 0.25 14.81 -4.36
C LEU A 124 0.56 16.18 -3.72
N ASP A 125 1.31 16.21 -2.62
CA ASP A 125 1.77 17.42 -1.95
C ASP A 125 2.67 18.27 -2.85
N LEU A 126 3.57 17.66 -3.65
CA LEU A 126 4.40 18.38 -4.63
C LEU A 126 3.56 19.08 -5.69
N TYR A 127 2.49 18.43 -6.14
CA TYR A 127 1.54 19.04 -7.07
C TYR A 127 0.54 19.96 -6.37
N GLY A 128 0.53 20.06 -5.04
CA GLY A 128 -0.43 20.86 -4.28
C GLY A 128 -1.86 20.32 -4.34
N ILE A 129 -2.03 19.03 -4.60
CA ILE A 129 -3.33 18.36 -4.76
C ILE A 129 -3.71 17.73 -3.43
N ALA A 130 -4.87 18.12 -2.90
CA ALA A 130 -5.42 17.48 -1.71
C ALA A 130 -6.40 16.39 -2.14
N VAL A 131 -6.12 15.15 -1.74
CA VAL A 131 -6.99 13.99 -1.99
C VAL A 131 -7.48 13.45 -0.66
N THR A 132 -8.78 13.22 -0.58
CA THR A 132 -9.45 12.51 0.52
C THR A 132 -10.06 11.22 -0.02
N ASP A 133 -10.81 10.48 0.80
CA ASP A 133 -11.42 9.22 0.37
C ASP A 133 -12.38 9.41 -0.83
N ASP A 134 -13.13 10.53 -0.87
CA ASP A 134 -14.19 10.75 -1.86
C ASP A 134 -14.05 12.08 -2.64
N GLU A 135 -13.02 12.89 -2.35
CA GLU A 135 -12.84 14.22 -2.96
C GLU A 135 -11.39 14.49 -3.37
N ILE A 136 -11.23 15.14 -4.52
CA ILE A 136 -9.97 15.73 -5.00
C ILE A 136 -10.13 17.25 -5.07
N THR A 137 -9.21 17.99 -4.48
CA THR A 137 -9.09 19.44 -4.61
C THR A 137 -7.82 19.78 -5.38
N PHE A 138 -7.98 20.36 -6.57
CA PHE A 138 -6.85 20.80 -7.38
C PHE A 138 -6.39 22.21 -6.98
N PRO A 139 -5.10 22.54 -7.09
CA PRO A 139 -4.64 23.92 -7.00
C PRO A 139 -5.05 24.71 -8.24
N PRO A 140 -5.07 26.06 -8.19
CA PRO A 140 -5.49 26.91 -9.31
C PRO A 140 -4.74 26.66 -10.63
N THR A 141 -3.52 26.15 -10.54
CA THR A 141 -2.64 25.86 -11.67
C THR A 141 -3.00 24.58 -12.41
N ILE A 142 -3.68 23.63 -11.76
CA ILE A 142 -4.03 22.31 -12.31
C ILE A 142 -5.55 22.24 -12.43
N ASN A 143 -6.06 21.83 -13.60
CA ASN A 143 -7.52 21.71 -13.83
C ASN A 143 -8.32 22.97 -13.45
N GLY A 144 -7.71 24.17 -13.51
CA GLY A 144 -8.34 25.43 -13.11
C GLY A 144 -8.71 25.56 -11.62
N GLY A 145 -8.15 24.72 -10.73
CA GLY A 145 -8.48 24.73 -9.30
C GLY A 145 -9.85 24.15 -8.95
N GLU A 146 -10.40 23.31 -9.84
CA GLU A 146 -11.68 22.65 -9.61
C GLU A 146 -11.62 21.76 -8.35
N LYS A 147 -12.76 21.58 -7.69
CA LYS A 147 -12.95 20.55 -6.67
C LYS A 147 -13.88 19.49 -7.26
N ILE A 148 -13.45 18.23 -7.18
CA ILE A 148 -14.18 17.07 -7.68
C ILE A 148 -14.55 16.20 -6.49
N SER A 149 -15.79 15.73 -6.44
CA SER A 149 -16.28 14.78 -5.44
C SER A 149 -17.10 13.68 -6.11
N GLU A 150 -17.10 12.47 -5.54
CA GLU A 150 -17.96 11.38 -6.02
C GLU A 150 -19.46 11.71 -5.87
N ALA A 151 -19.81 12.58 -4.92
CA ALA A 151 -21.19 12.99 -4.66
C ALA A 151 -21.72 13.99 -5.69
N ASP A 152 -20.88 14.93 -6.13
CA ASP A 152 -21.31 16.08 -6.93
C ASP A 152 -20.86 16.00 -8.40
N THR A 153 -19.83 15.20 -8.71
CA THR A 153 -19.23 15.13 -10.04
C THR A 153 -19.50 13.80 -10.70
N LYS A 154 -20.16 13.85 -11.86
CA LYS A 154 -20.44 12.67 -12.70
C LYS A 154 -19.60 12.68 -13.95
N CYS A 155 -19.29 11.49 -14.45
CA CYS A 155 -18.70 11.31 -15.77
C CYS A 155 -19.83 11.11 -16.77
N GLY A 156 -20.33 12.24 -17.31
CA GLY A 156 -21.55 12.27 -18.10
C GLY A 156 -22.76 11.91 -17.24
N ASP A 157 -23.50 10.87 -17.62
CA ASP A 157 -24.69 10.40 -16.90
C ASP A 157 -24.38 9.34 -15.82
N LYS A 158 -23.10 8.91 -15.70
CA LYS A 158 -22.69 7.83 -14.79
C LYS A 158 -22.02 8.41 -13.54
N ASP A 159 -22.28 7.75 -12.42
CA ASP A 159 -21.53 8.00 -11.19
C ASP A 159 -20.07 7.61 -11.40
N ALA A 160 -19.17 8.41 -10.84
CA ALA A 160 -17.74 8.26 -10.98
C ALA A 160 -17.12 8.05 -9.60
N SER A 161 -16.12 7.18 -9.55
CA SER A 161 -15.41 6.84 -8.33
C SER A 161 -13.93 7.11 -8.47
N LEU A 162 -13.32 7.48 -7.35
CA LEU A 162 -11.92 7.73 -7.20
C LEU A 162 -11.18 6.41 -6.99
N SER A 163 -10.10 6.20 -7.74
CA SER A 163 -9.28 5.01 -7.66
C SER A 163 -7.82 5.33 -7.98
N VAL A 164 -6.91 4.52 -7.42
CA VAL A 164 -5.49 4.60 -7.76
C VAL A 164 -5.08 3.35 -8.49
N VAL A 165 -4.52 3.54 -9.67
CA VAL A 165 -3.97 2.45 -10.47
C VAL A 165 -2.46 2.53 -10.42
N VAL A 166 -1.82 1.41 -10.11
CA VAL A 166 -0.37 1.31 -9.99
C VAL A 166 0.13 0.23 -10.93
N TRP A 167 1.20 0.53 -11.66
CA TRP A 167 2.00 -0.46 -12.36
C TRP A 167 3.38 -0.50 -11.72
N ASP A 168 3.90 -1.70 -11.46
CA ASP A 168 5.24 -1.87 -10.90
C ASP A 168 6.32 -1.26 -11.82
N THR A 169 6.12 -1.39 -13.13
CA THR A 169 6.93 -0.78 -14.19
C THR A 169 6.04 -0.44 -15.40
N ALA A 170 6.54 0.36 -16.35
CA ALA A 170 5.80 0.69 -17.57
C ALA A 170 5.33 -0.56 -18.37
N ASP A 171 6.13 -1.62 -18.38
CA ASP A 171 5.81 -2.89 -19.06
C ASP A 171 5.02 -3.90 -18.19
N ALA A 172 4.78 -3.59 -16.91
CA ALA A 172 4.13 -4.51 -15.98
C ALA A 172 2.62 -4.61 -16.24
N ALA A 173 2.00 -5.67 -15.71
CA ALA A 173 0.56 -5.77 -15.64
C ALA A 173 -0.02 -4.74 -14.66
N GLN A 174 -1.19 -4.20 -14.99
CA GLN A 174 -1.94 -3.27 -14.16
C GLN A 174 -2.26 -3.89 -12.80
N LYS A 175 -1.99 -3.16 -11.72
CA LYS A 175 -2.48 -3.49 -10.38
C LYS A 175 -3.39 -2.38 -9.91
N LEU A 176 -4.66 -2.71 -9.70
CA LEU A 176 -5.60 -1.79 -9.09
C LEU A 176 -5.29 -1.73 -7.58
N SER A 177 -4.97 -0.54 -7.08
CA SER A 177 -4.77 -0.32 -5.65
C SER A 177 -6.05 0.26 -5.06
N ILE A 178 -6.81 -0.58 -4.36
CA ILE A 178 -8.01 -0.18 -3.59
C ILE A 178 -7.62 0.41 -2.22
N ALA A 179 -6.32 0.56 -1.94
CA ALA A 179 -5.85 1.05 -0.64
C ALA A 179 -5.84 2.58 -0.60
N SER A 180 -6.26 3.11 0.56
CA SER A 180 -6.24 4.52 0.99
C SER A 180 -5.18 5.36 0.26
N PHE A 181 -5.66 6.43 -0.38
CA PHE A 181 -4.95 7.26 -1.36
C PHE A 181 -3.63 7.85 -0.84
N ASP A 182 -3.52 8.08 0.47
CA ASP A 182 -2.32 8.64 1.12
C ASP A 182 -1.23 7.60 1.40
N GLY A 183 -1.60 6.31 1.49
CA GLY A 183 -0.77 5.24 2.01
C GLY A 183 -0.13 4.35 0.94
N VAL A 184 -0.40 4.62 -0.34
CA VAL A 184 0.20 3.86 -1.45
C VAL A 184 1.71 4.06 -1.42
N ARG A 185 2.43 2.98 -1.13
CA ARG A 185 3.89 3.00 -0.97
C ARG A 185 4.56 3.04 -2.33
N LEU A 186 5.54 3.91 -2.45
CA LEU A 186 6.48 3.92 -3.56
C LEU A 186 7.54 2.85 -3.26
N THR A 187 7.52 1.75 -4.01
CA THR A 187 8.31 0.55 -3.72
C THR A 187 9.45 0.28 -4.69
N GLY A 188 9.49 0.92 -5.85
CA GLY A 188 10.49 0.63 -6.88
C GLY A 188 10.67 1.74 -7.89
N ASP A 189 11.68 1.57 -8.73
CA ASP A 189 12.00 2.51 -9.82
C ASP A 189 11.13 2.23 -11.04
N GLY A 190 10.71 3.29 -11.73
CA GLY A 190 9.93 3.19 -12.97
C GLY A 190 8.46 2.84 -12.78
N MET A 191 7.93 3.01 -11.57
CA MET A 191 6.51 2.83 -11.33
C MET A 191 5.68 3.84 -12.13
N VAL A 192 4.47 3.42 -12.50
CA VAL A 192 3.47 4.28 -13.11
C VAL A 192 2.29 4.34 -12.16
N ILE A 193 1.87 5.54 -11.80
CA ILE A 193 0.76 5.78 -10.88
C ILE A 193 -0.24 6.70 -11.55
N VAL A 194 -1.50 6.28 -11.57
CA VAL A 194 -2.61 7.08 -12.09
C VAL A 194 -3.64 7.28 -11.01
N LEU A 195 -3.96 8.53 -10.72
CA LEU A 195 -5.15 8.89 -9.94
C LEU A 195 -6.32 9.00 -10.91
N ALA A 196 -7.23 8.04 -10.87
CA ALA A 196 -8.35 7.94 -11.80
C ALA A 196 -9.67 8.29 -11.11
N PHE A 197 -10.40 9.24 -11.68
CA PHE A 197 -11.77 9.56 -11.32
C PHE A 197 -12.67 9.17 -12.50
N THR A 198 -13.19 7.95 -12.50
CA THR A 198 -13.86 7.36 -13.66
C THR A 198 -15.10 6.57 -13.25
N ALA A 199 -15.98 6.28 -14.20
CA ALA A 199 -17.10 5.38 -13.97
C ALA A 199 -16.60 3.94 -13.73
N GLU A 200 -17.38 3.15 -12.99
CA GLU A 200 -17.04 1.73 -12.76
C GLU A 200 -16.86 0.97 -14.08
N GLY A 201 -15.77 0.20 -14.16
CA GLY A 201 -15.46 -0.65 -15.31
C GLY A 201 -14.78 0.08 -16.48
N THR A 202 -14.44 1.37 -16.36
CA THR A 202 -13.62 2.07 -17.35
C THR A 202 -12.18 1.54 -17.35
N GLU A 203 -11.65 1.26 -18.53
CA GLU A 203 -10.24 0.89 -18.72
C GLU A 203 -9.38 2.17 -18.64
N ILE A 204 -8.41 2.16 -17.72
CA ILE A 204 -7.57 3.34 -17.43
C ILE A 204 -6.23 3.17 -18.14
N PRO A 205 -5.92 4.03 -19.14
CA PRO A 205 -4.64 3.95 -19.86
C PRO A 205 -3.48 4.46 -19.00
N GLN A 206 -2.25 4.07 -19.38
CA GLN A 206 -1.05 4.68 -18.83
C GLN A 206 -0.88 6.13 -19.35
N PRO A 207 -0.32 7.04 -18.54
CA PRO A 207 0.01 8.39 -18.97
C PRO A 207 1.12 8.38 -20.01
N ALA A 208 1.16 9.40 -20.87
CA ALA A 208 2.21 9.54 -21.89
C ALA A 208 3.62 9.57 -21.29
N SER A 209 3.76 10.10 -20.07
CA SER A 209 5.03 10.17 -19.34
C SER A 209 5.61 8.80 -18.96
N ALA A 210 4.81 7.73 -18.97
CA ALA A 210 5.30 6.37 -18.75
C ALA A 210 6.34 5.96 -19.81
N ALA A 211 6.15 6.39 -21.06
CA ALA A 211 7.07 6.10 -22.16
C ALA A 211 8.44 6.80 -22.03
N THR A 212 8.49 7.91 -21.28
CA THR A 212 9.71 8.69 -21.07
C THR A 212 10.44 8.32 -19.78
N LEU A 213 9.91 7.42 -18.94
CA LEU A 213 10.54 7.10 -17.65
C LEU A 213 11.99 6.62 -17.79
N GLY A 214 12.28 5.82 -18.82
CA GLY A 214 13.60 5.25 -19.03
C GLY A 214 14.73 6.29 -19.18
N THR A 215 14.42 7.54 -19.55
CA THR A 215 15.44 8.60 -19.64
C THR A 215 15.89 9.11 -18.27
N TYR A 216 15.04 8.96 -17.24
CA TYR A 216 15.27 9.43 -15.88
C TYR A 216 15.79 8.34 -14.95
N GLN A 217 15.52 7.07 -15.26
CA GLN A 217 16.01 5.90 -14.48
C GLN A 217 17.53 5.69 -14.58
N GLN A 218 18.17 6.20 -15.64
CA GLN A 218 19.59 5.94 -15.96
C GLN A 218 20.55 7.00 -15.40
N GLN A 219 20.05 8.00 -14.66
CA GLN A 219 20.83 9.17 -14.22
C GLN A 219 21.16 9.18 -12.72
N GLY A 220 20.83 8.10 -11.98
CA GLY A 220 21.08 7.94 -10.54
C GLY A 220 22.25 7.04 -10.18
#